data_AF-A0A928F1U9-F1
#
_entry.id   AF-A0A928F1U9-F1
#
_cell.length_a   1.000
_cell.length_b   1.000
_cell.length_c   1.000
_cell.angle_alpha   90.00
_cell.angle_beta   90.00
_cell.angle_gamma   90.00
#
_symmetry.space_group_name_H-M   'P 1'
#
loop_
_entity.id
_entity.type
_entity.pdbx_description
1 polymer ?
#
loop_
_entity_poly.entity_id
_entity_poly.type
_entity_poly.pdbx_seq_one_letter_code
_entity_poly.pdbx_strand_id
1 'polypeptide(L)'
;MEQFTMPAFGETSFFKNRENETAEVVLIEGADEAALARYTEYACACGFCEKERRAAIGHTFVAFGGEGQALFLNYFEHTHELSLVLEQRTAYFEFAAPCGERIVSPQITQVMLEDYGMSYVIRLSDGRFIVIDGGREFEPDATRLYQCLKKTSPDETPVIAAWILSHPHSDHFHCFIKFVELYGAKVRLERVLYNFPSHDDVVHYPKLKAEEQFIKHASPFDNIPLMQACVTQMGAATYMPHTGQIYQIGDATCEILATLGDTVHASDNINATSLVIRMELGGQVILWTTDASFSIAKLPQRYGAYLKADILQIPHHGFQSGTAAGEIAGYDLIAPTVCFLPVSDYHAYTSFCTYREGTAHIMQKPTVEEIITGDKQRTVMLPYRPLPDARVALERAFRIGRDQSGALCWIFSDLNTASAEDLTFTLLNTTYLPAKVRIDLYFEDKSENVECMIATLPGRSLKTVSLMGGGVETETRFYNPASRDHRGIPENKPFAVRLLSDLPIVVTNQNHKADYISSNT
;
A
#
# COMPACT_ATOMS: atom_id res chain seq x y z
N MET A 1 26.69 2.15 -35.20
CA MET A 1 26.02 3.33 -34.64
C MET A 1 26.75 3.70 -33.37
N GLU A 2 26.94 4.99 -33.09
CA GLU A 2 27.46 5.40 -31.79
C GLU A 2 26.45 4.99 -30.71
N GLN A 3 26.94 4.45 -29.59
CA GLN A 3 26.11 4.12 -28.44
C GLN A 3 25.50 5.42 -27.91
N PHE A 4 24.17 5.49 -27.79
CA PHE A 4 23.51 6.67 -27.25
C PHE A 4 23.97 6.91 -25.82
N THR A 5 24.48 8.11 -25.58
CA THR A 5 24.82 8.63 -24.25
C THR A 5 23.93 9.84 -24.01
N MET A 6 23.55 10.12 -22.75
CA MET A 6 22.82 11.35 -22.42
C MET A 6 23.83 12.51 -22.25
N PRO A 7 23.98 13.42 -23.24
CA PRO A 7 24.89 14.54 -23.09
C PRO A 7 24.27 15.62 -22.20
N ALA A 8 25.12 16.44 -21.59
CA ALA A 8 24.71 17.75 -21.10
C ALA A 8 24.83 18.77 -22.25
N PHE A 9 23.81 19.59 -22.46
CA PHE A 9 23.79 20.70 -23.42
C PHE A 9 24.01 22.07 -22.75
N GLY A 10 24.73 22.09 -21.64
CA GLY A 10 25.10 23.31 -20.91
C GLY A 10 24.14 23.69 -19.79
N GLU A 11 23.27 22.77 -19.38
CA GLU A 11 22.38 22.93 -18.23
C GLU A 11 23.18 23.12 -16.93
N THR A 12 22.67 23.97 -16.03
CA THR A 12 23.32 24.30 -14.76
C THR A 12 23.12 23.22 -13.69
N SER A 13 22.17 22.31 -13.89
CA SER A 13 21.90 21.16 -13.03
C SER A 13 21.66 19.91 -13.88
N PHE A 14 22.42 18.85 -13.62
CA PHE A 14 22.38 17.59 -14.35
C PHE A 14 22.72 16.46 -13.37
N PHE A 15 21.69 15.80 -12.85
CA PHE A 15 21.85 14.75 -11.84
C PHE A 15 21.72 13.38 -12.49
N LYS A 16 22.81 12.63 -12.55
CA LYS A 16 22.84 11.26 -13.09
C LYS A 16 22.75 10.25 -11.95
N ASN A 17 21.69 9.44 -11.95
CA ASN A 17 21.62 8.25 -11.11
C ASN A 17 22.30 7.07 -11.85
N ARG A 18 23.32 6.46 -11.21
CA ARG A 18 23.97 5.22 -11.70
C ARG A 18 23.73 4.03 -10.77
N GLU A 19 22.84 4.19 -9.80
CA GLU A 19 22.54 3.19 -8.78
C GLU A 19 21.41 2.25 -9.22
N ASN A 20 20.92 2.43 -10.46
CA ASN A 20 20.04 1.49 -11.16
C ASN A 20 20.81 0.86 -12.33
N GLU A 21 21.14 -0.41 -12.24
CA GLU A 21 21.87 -1.16 -13.29
C GLU A 21 21.01 -1.38 -14.54
N THR A 22 19.69 -1.24 -14.44
CA THR A 22 18.76 -1.44 -15.57
C THR A 22 18.42 -0.16 -16.33
N ALA A 23 18.68 1.01 -15.72
CA ALA A 23 18.31 2.31 -16.27
C ALA A 23 19.30 3.43 -15.92
N GLU A 24 19.66 4.24 -16.91
CA GLU A 24 20.28 5.54 -16.67
C GLU A 24 19.18 6.60 -16.51
N VAL A 25 19.13 7.26 -15.34
CA VAL A 25 18.18 8.33 -15.06
C VAL A 25 18.94 9.65 -14.94
N VAL A 26 18.44 10.68 -15.64
CA VAL A 26 18.93 12.05 -15.54
C VAL A 26 17.78 12.98 -15.23
N LEU A 27 17.96 13.85 -14.23
CA LEU A 27 17.07 14.98 -13.99
C LEU A 27 17.78 16.29 -14.26
N ILE A 28 17.09 17.16 -14.99
CA ILE A 28 17.50 18.52 -15.30
C ILE A 28 16.48 19.46 -14.67
N GLU A 29 16.93 20.33 -13.77
CA GLU A 29 16.10 21.39 -13.19
C GLU A 29 16.32 22.71 -13.95
N GLY A 30 15.28 23.56 -13.99
CA GLY A 30 15.28 24.79 -14.79
C GLY A 30 15.16 24.53 -16.30
N ALA A 31 14.65 23.36 -16.69
CA ALA A 31 14.42 23.00 -18.08
C ALA A 31 13.21 23.75 -18.67
N ASP A 32 13.31 24.04 -19.96
CA ASP A 32 12.23 24.58 -20.79
C ASP A 32 11.86 23.61 -21.91
N GLU A 33 10.80 23.94 -22.66
CA GLU A 33 10.38 23.14 -23.81
C GLU A 33 11.48 23.06 -24.90
N ALA A 34 12.34 24.07 -24.99
CA ALA A 34 13.48 24.05 -25.89
C ALA A 34 14.51 22.98 -25.47
N ALA A 35 14.70 22.71 -24.17
CA ALA A 35 15.51 21.60 -23.68
C ALA A 35 14.95 20.25 -24.16
N LEU A 36 13.63 20.04 -24.01
CA LEU A 36 12.98 18.82 -24.52
C LEU A 36 13.19 18.66 -26.04
N ALA A 37 13.07 19.74 -26.80
CA ALA A 37 13.29 19.72 -28.25
C ALA A 37 14.73 19.31 -28.60
N ARG A 38 15.75 19.85 -27.91
CA ARG A 38 17.16 19.48 -28.11
C ARG A 38 17.39 17.98 -27.88
N TYR A 39 16.86 17.42 -26.80
CA TYR A 39 17.01 15.99 -26.51
C TYR A 39 16.23 15.11 -27.49
N THR A 40 15.06 15.55 -27.95
CA THR A 40 14.27 14.86 -28.98
C THR A 40 15.04 14.79 -30.31
N GLU A 41 15.58 15.93 -30.77
CA GLU A 41 16.36 16.01 -32.01
C GLU A 41 17.62 15.14 -31.94
N TYR A 42 18.32 15.17 -30.80
CA TYR A 42 19.50 14.34 -30.57
C TYR A 42 19.16 12.85 -30.54
N ALA A 43 18.09 12.44 -29.87
CA ALA A 43 17.63 11.05 -29.87
C ALA A 43 17.36 10.55 -31.31
N CYS A 44 16.63 11.32 -32.11
CA CYS A 44 16.39 10.99 -33.51
C CYS A 44 17.68 10.91 -34.34
N ALA A 45 18.63 11.83 -34.14
CA ALA A 45 19.93 11.81 -34.81
C ALA A 45 20.75 10.56 -34.46
N CYS A 46 20.58 10.03 -33.24
CA CYS A 46 21.19 8.78 -32.79
C CYS A 46 20.41 7.51 -33.19
N GLY A 47 19.34 7.63 -33.97
CA GLY A 47 18.59 6.48 -34.50
C GLY A 47 17.41 6.01 -33.64
N PHE A 48 17.02 6.77 -32.62
CA PHE A 48 15.78 6.51 -31.89
C PHE A 48 14.56 6.98 -32.69
N CYS A 49 13.50 6.17 -32.70
CA CYS A 49 12.22 6.51 -33.31
C CYS A 49 11.20 6.81 -32.21
N GLU A 50 10.50 7.93 -32.33
CA GLU A 50 9.37 8.24 -31.44
C GLU A 50 8.29 7.16 -31.56
N LYS A 51 7.81 6.69 -30.40
CA LYS A 51 6.78 5.64 -30.27
C LYS A 51 5.50 6.19 -29.68
N GLU A 52 5.65 7.02 -28.65
CA GLU A 52 4.54 7.63 -27.93
C GLU A 52 4.87 9.10 -27.66
N ARG A 53 3.86 9.96 -27.80
CA ARG A 53 3.94 11.37 -27.40
C ARG A 53 2.61 11.78 -26.81
N ARG A 54 2.66 12.45 -25.66
CA ARG A 54 1.49 12.99 -24.98
C ARG A 54 1.81 14.32 -24.36
N ALA A 55 0.99 15.32 -24.66
CA ALA A 55 0.95 16.58 -23.93
C ALA A 55 -0.32 16.63 -23.07
N ALA A 56 -0.18 16.95 -21.80
CA ALA A 56 -1.30 17.12 -20.88
C ALA A 56 -0.91 18.10 -19.78
N ILE A 57 -1.81 19.01 -19.41
CA ILE A 57 -1.62 19.98 -18.31
C ILE A 57 -0.28 20.74 -18.34
N GLY A 58 0.21 21.06 -19.55
CA GLY A 58 1.52 21.72 -19.72
C GLY A 58 2.73 20.78 -19.70
N HIS A 59 2.55 19.53 -19.26
CA HIS A 59 3.58 18.50 -19.34
C HIS A 59 3.64 17.89 -20.73
N THR A 60 4.85 17.49 -21.14
CA THR A 60 5.05 16.71 -22.37
C THR A 60 5.85 15.46 -22.05
N PHE A 61 5.30 14.31 -22.39
CA PHE A 61 5.91 12.99 -22.23
C PHE A 61 6.16 12.41 -23.61
N VAL A 62 7.39 11.97 -23.87
CA VAL A 62 7.78 11.38 -25.14
C VAL A 62 8.58 10.12 -24.87
N ALA A 63 8.22 9.04 -25.55
CA ALA A 63 8.94 7.78 -25.47
C ALA A 63 9.45 7.36 -26.84
N PHE A 64 10.69 6.91 -26.88
CA PHE A 64 11.39 6.50 -28.08
C PHE A 64 11.87 5.05 -27.97
N GLY A 65 11.88 4.35 -29.11
CA GLY A 65 12.53 3.05 -29.25
C GLY A 65 13.69 3.13 -30.24
N GLY A 66 14.85 2.61 -29.82
CA GLY A 66 16.05 2.41 -30.63
C GLY A 66 16.40 0.93 -30.77
N GLU A 67 17.62 0.62 -31.23
CA GLU A 67 18.13 -0.75 -31.34
C GLU A 67 18.38 -1.33 -29.93
N GLY A 68 17.40 -2.07 -29.39
CA GLY A 68 17.50 -2.72 -28.07
C GLY A 68 17.37 -1.77 -26.87
N GLN A 69 17.07 -0.49 -27.09
CA GLN A 69 16.98 0.54 -26.05
C GLN A 69 15.66 1.31 -26.11
N ALA A 70 15.18 1.78 -24.95
CA ALA A 70 14.08 2.72 -24.83
C ALA A 70 14.57 4.00 -24.13
N LEU A 71 14.06 5.15 -24.58
CA LEU A 71 14.34 6.46 -24.00
C LEU A 71 13.02 7.15 -23.69
N PHE A 72 12.86 7.60 -22.45
CA PHE A 72 11.71 8.38 -22.00
C PHE A 72 12.18 9.80 -21.67
N LEU A 73 11.48 10.80 -22.21
CA LEU A 73 11.70 12.22 -21.95
C LEU A 73 10.41 12.81 -21.36
N ASN A 74 10.47 13.20 -20.09
CA ASN A 74 9.33 13.66 -19.32
C ASN A 74 9.55 15.11 -18.87
N TYR A 75 8.93 16.05 -19.59
CA TYR A 75 8.98 17.47 -19.28
C TYR A 75 7.81 17.89 -18.39
N PHE A 76 8.14 18.45 -17.22
CA PHE A 76 7.19 18.97 -16.25
C PHE A 76 7.22 20.50 -16.22
N GLU A 77 6.34 21.17 -16.97
CA GLU A 77 6.26 22.64 -17.01
C GLU A 77 6.12 23.28 -15.63
N HIS A 78 5.24 22.76 -14.77
CA HIS A 78 4.98 23.34 -13.43
C HIS A 78 6.21 23.42 -12.52
N THR A 79 7.17 22.50 -12.68
CA THR A 79 8.41 22.48 -11.90
C THR A 79 9.63 22.91 -12.71
N HIS A 80 9.48 23.18 -14.00
CA HIS A 80 10.58 23.38 -14.94
C HIS A 80 11.62 22.25 -14.86
N GLU A 81 11.15 21.00 -14.88
CA GLU A 81 12.00 19.81 -14.80
C GLU A 81 11.92 18.98 -16.08
N LEU A 82 13.04 18.42 -16.52
CA LEU A 82 13.09 17.40 -17.56
C LEU A 82 13.75 16.14 -16.98
N SER A 83 12.98 15.05 -16.91
CA SER A 83 13.49 13.72 -16.57
C SER A 83 13.76 12.91 -17.83
N LEU A 84 14.93 12.27 -17.90
CA LEU A 84 15.35 11.39 -18.97
C LEU A 84 15.62 10.01 -18.38
N VAL A 85 15.06 8.98 -18.98
CA VAL A 85 15.28 7.58 -18.57
C VAL A 85 15.68 6.76 -19.78
N LEU A 86 16.88 6.17 -19.79
CA LEU A 86 17.40 5.32 -20.85
C LEU A 86 17.60 3.90 -20.33
N GLU A 87 17.02 2.92 -21.02
CA GLU A 87 17.03 1.51 -20.58
C GLU A 87 17.34 0.56 -21.73
N GLN A 88 17.85 -0.63 -21.41
CA GLN A 88 18.27 -1.66 -22.37
C GLN A 88 17.13 -2.65 -22.70
N ARG A 89 15.94 -2.15 -23.05
CA ARG A 89 14.78 -2.96 -23.45
C ARG A 89 13.86 -2.17 -24.39
N THR A 90 12.97 -2.84 -25.12
CA THR A 90 12.03 -2.17 -26.06
C THR A 90 10.59 -2.70 -26.04
N ALA A 91 10.28 -3.74 -25.26
CA ALA A 91 8.95 -4.38 -25.23
C ALA A 91 7.81 -3.48 -24.72
N TYR A 92 8.12 -2.25 -24.30
CA TYR A 92 7.22 -1.27 -23.72
C TYR A 92 6.06 -0.85 -24.62
N PHE A 93 6.30 -0.78 -25.94
CA PHE A 93 5.41 -0.09 -26.90
C PHE A 93 4.35 -0.99 -27.55
N GLU A 94 4.29 -2.27 -27.19
CA GLU A 94 3.35 -3.24 -27.77
C GLU A 94 2.25 -3.61 -26.76
N PHE A 95 1.78 -2.64 -25.97
CA PHE A 95 0.70 -2.87 -25.04
C PHE A 95 -0.67 -2.85 -25.74
N ALA A 96 -1.39 -3.95 -25.68
CA ALA A 96 -2.77 -4.02 -26.15
C ALA A 96 -3.60 -4.92 -25.23
N ALA A 97 -4.64 -4.35 -24.61
CA ALA A 97 -5.62 -5.08 -23.81
C ALA A 97 -7.05 -4.53 -24.05
N PRO A 98 -7.57 -4.59 -25.29
CA PRO A 98 -8.85 -3.96 -25.63
C PRO A 98 -10.01 -4.54 -24.82
N CYS A 99 -11.02 -3.71 -24.52
CA CYS A 99 -12.26 -4.16 -23.87
C CYS A 99 -13.01 -5.16 -24.73
N GLY A 100 -13.38 -6.28 -24.14
CA GLY A 100 -14.34 -7.22 -24.73
C GLY A 100 -15.78 -6.69 -24.68
N GLU A 101 -16.73 -7.60 -24.87
CA GLU A 101 -18.14 -7.28 -24.66
C GLU A 101 -18.38 -6.89 -23.19
N ARG A 102 -19.08 -5.79 -22.96
CA ARG A 102 -19.40 -5.30 -21.61
C ARG A 102 -20.59 -6.08 -21.06
N ILE A 103 -20.34 -6.96 -20.11
CA ILE A 103 -21.31 -7.92 -19.58
C ILE A 103 -21.65 -7.68 -18.10
N VAL A 104 -20.82 -6.93 -17.37
CA VAL A 104 -21.00 -6.63 -15.94
C VAL A 104 -20.65 -5.17 -15.64
N SER A 105 -21.12 -4.65 -14.51
CA SER A 105 -20.64 -3.38 -13.98
C SER A 105 -19.25 -3.56 -13.34
N PRO A 106 -18.34 -2.60 -13.53
CA PRO A 106 -17.03 -2.65 -12.92
C PRO A 106 -17.13 -2.48 -11.40
N GLN A 107 -16.19 -3.09 -10.68
CA GLN A 107 -16.13 -3.04 -9.21
C GLN A 107 -14.69 -3.08 -8.72
N ILE A 108 -14.47 -2.54 -7.53
CA ILE A 108 -13.19 -2.61 -6.83
C ILE A 108 -13.42 -3.39 -5.53
N THR A 109 -12.61 -4.41 -5.28
CA THR A 109 -12.58 -5.12 -4.00
C THR A 109 -11.24 -4.88 -3.33
N GLN A 110 -11.25 -4.31 -2.12
CA GLN A 110 -10.12 -4.36 -1.21
C GLN A 110 -10.14 -5.72 -0.50
N VAL A 111 -9.11 -6.54 -0.73
CA VAL A 111 -9.01 -7.88 -0.16
C VAL A 111 -8.55 -7.78 1.29
N MET A 112 -9.18 -8.54 2.18
CA MET A 112 -8.75 -8.65 3.57
C MET A 112 -7.46 -9.46 3.66
N LEU A 113 -6.48 -8.94 4.38
CA LEU A 113 -5.17 -9.57 4.57
C LEU A 113 -4.96 -9.99 6.03
N GLU A 114 -4.16 -11.03 6.27
CA GLU A 114 -3.78 -11.48 7.62
C GLU A 114 -2.95 -10.43 8.38
N ASP A 115 -2.16 -9.64 7.64
CA ASP A 115 -1.26 -8.62 8.17
C ASP A 115 -1.42 -7.31 7.39
N TYR A 116 -0.65 -6.29 7.74
CA TYR A 116 -0.57 -5.07 6.94
C TYR A 116 -0.11 -5.38 5.51
N GLY A 117 -0.61 -4.60 4.56
CA GLY A 117 -0.27 -4.73 3.15
C GLY A 117 -1.37 -4.21 2.24
N MET A 118 -1.14 -4.34 0.94
CA MET A 118 -2.04 -3.82 -0.09
C MET A 118 -2.44 -4.90 -1.10
N SER A 119 -3.75 -5.04 -1.34
CA SER A 119 -4.30 -5.99 -2.30
C SER A 119 -5.68 -5.57 -2.80
N TYR A 120 -5.77 -5.28 -4.09
CA TYR A 120 -7.04 -4.90 -4.72
C TYR A 120 -7.34 -5.76 -5.95
N VAL A 121 -8.59 -6.21 -6.05
CA VAL A 121 -9.13 -6.90 -7.23
C VAL A 121 -10.17 -6.00 -7.88
N ILE A 122 -9.90 -5.58 -9.11
CA ILE A 122 -10.77 -4.69 -9.89
C ILE A 122 -11.36 -5.51 -11.02
N ARG A 123 -12.68 -5.70 -11.03
CA ARG A 123 -13.37 -6.34 -12.16
C ARG A 123 -13.73 -5.29 -13.18
N LEU A 124 -13.33 -5.53 -14.43
CA LEU A 124 -13.62 -4.70 -15.59
C LEU A 124 -15.03 -4.99 -16.14
N SER A 125 -15.53 -4.13 -17.02
CA SER A 125 -16.87 -4.32 -17.59
C SER A 125 -17.00 -5.59 -18.44
N ASP A 126 -15.89 -6.09 -18.99
CA ASP A 126 -15.84 -7.33 -19.77
C ASP A 126 -15.62 -8.59 -18.91
N GLY A 127 -15.66 -8.45 -17.58
CA GLY A 127 -15.54 -9.55 -16.65
C GLY A 127 -14.13 -10.00 -16.32
N ARG A 128 -13.10 -9.50 -17.02
CA ARG A 128 -11.69 -9.71 -16.67
C ARG A 128 -11.29 -8.86 -15.46
N PHE A 129 -10.11 -9.13 -14.93
CA PHE A 129 -9.62 -8.49 -13.71
C PHE A 129 -8.31 -7.71 -13.92
N ILE A 130 -8.20 -6.57 -13.24
CA ILE A 130 -6.92 -6.00 -12.83
C ILE A 130 -6.69 -6.37 -11.37
N VAL A 131 -5.49 -6.83 -11.04
CA VAL A 131 -5.07 -6.98 -9.64
C VAL A 131 -3.97 -5.95 -9.38
N ILE A 132 -4.07 -5.20 -8.29
CA ILE A 132 -3.02 -4.27 -7.84
C ILE A 132 -2.44 -4.81 -6.54
N ASP A 133 -1.14 -5.10 -6.55
CA ASP A 133 -0.40 -5.77 -5.49
C ASP A 133 -1.07 -7.08 -5.06
N GLY A 134 -0.88 -7.53 -3.83
CA GLY A 134 -1.34 -8.84 -3.38
C GLY A 134 -1.21 -9.07 -1.88
N GLY A 135 -0.34 -8.33 -1.19
CA GLY A 135 -0.02 -8.55 0.21
C GLY A 135 1.25 -9.36 0.41
N ARG A 136 1.42 -9.87 1.63
CA ARG A 136 2.50 -10.79 2.02
C ARG A 136 2.26 -12.23 1.57
N GLU A 137 3.27 -13.08 1.67
CA GLU A 137 3.26 -14.50 1.28
C GLU A 137 2.41 -15.43 2.18
N PHE A 138 1.31 -14.94 2.75
CA PHE A 138 0.40 -15.74 3.56
C PHE A 138 -0.56 -16.57 2.70
N GLU A 139 -0.62 -17.88 2.95
CA GLU A 139 -1.55 -18.77 2.21
C GLU A 139 -3.03 -18.37 2.35
N PRO A 140 -3.53 -17.91 3.52
CA PRO A 140 -4.89 -17.40 3.64
C PRO A 140 -5.16 -16.20 2.72
N ASP A 141 -4.18 -15.31 2.50
CA ASP A 141 -4.34 -14.12 1.67
C ASP A 141 -4.41 -14.48 0.19
N ALA A 142 -3.51 -15.35 -0.27
CA ALA A 142 -3.58 -15.93 -1.63
C ALA A 142 -4.93 -16.65 -1.86
N THR A 143 -5.43 -17.35 -0.83
CA THR A 143 -6.72 -18.04 -0.87
C THR A 143 -7.90 -17.06 -0.98
N ARG A 144 -7.93 -15.98 -0.19
CA ARG A 144 -8.96 -14.94 -0.26
C ARG A 144 -8.94 -14.22 -1.60
N LEU A 145 -7.76 -13.90 -2.12
CA LEU A 145 -7.60 -13.28 -3.45
C LEU A 145 -8.19 -14.19 -4.54
N TYR A 146 -7.82 -15.48 -4.55
CA TYR A 146 -8.39 -16.45 -5.50
C TYR A 146 -9.91 -16.60 -5.35
N GLN A 147 -10.41 -16.68 -4.12
CA GLN A 147 -11.86 -16.76 -3.86
C GLN A 147 -12.60 -15.51 -4.35
N CYS A 148 -12.00 -14.32 -4.20
CA CYS A 148 -12.56 -13.07 -4.72
C CYS A 148 -12.68 -13.11 -6.25
N LEU A 149 -11.61 -13.50 -6.95
CA LEU A 149 -11.62 -13.67 -8.41
C LEU A 149 -12.67 -14.69 -8.84
N LYS A 150 -12.66 -15.89 -8.26
CA LYS A 150 -13.59 -16.97 -8.60
C LYS A 150 -15.05 -16.60 -8.37
N LYS A 151 -15.37 -15.95 -7.24
CA LYS A 151 -16.74 -15.57 -6.88
C LYS A 151 -17.32 -14.53 -7.82
N THR A 152 -16.48 -13.67 -8.39
CA THR A 152 -16.92 -12.51 -9.19
C THR A 152 -16.67 -12.66 -10.68
N SER A 153 -16.02 -13.75 -11.09
CA SER A 153 -15.77 -14.10 -12.50
C SER A 153 -17.05 -14.55 -13.19
N PRO A 154 -17.33 -14.09 -14.42
CA PRO A 154 -18.39 -14.66 -15.25
C PRO A 154 -18.02 -16.04 -15.80
N ASP A 155 -16.72 -16.34 -15.92
CA ASP A 155 -16.18 -17.58 -16.45
C ASP A 155 -15.74 -18.54 -15.35
N GLU A 156 -15.69 -19.84 -15.67
CA GLU A 156 -15.18 -20.88 -14.76
C GLU A 156 -13.71 -20.63 -14.37
N THR A 157 -12.90 -20.16 -15.32
CA THR A 157 -11.49 -19.78 -15.11
C THR A 157 -11.37 -18.26 -15.13
N PRO A 158 -11.08 -17.61 -13.98
CA PRO A 158 -10.87 -16.17 -13.93
C PRO A 158 -9.71 -15.73 -14.83
N VAL A 159 -9.92 -14.62 -15.54
CA VAL A 159 -8.92 -14.01 -16.41
C VAL A 159 -8.41 -12.71 -15.79
N ILE A 160 -7.13 -12.66 -15.46
CA ILE A 160 -6.43 -11.46 -14.99
C ILE A 160 -5.78 -10.80 -16.22
N ALA A 161 -6.39 -9.71 -16.69
CA ALA A 161 -5.89 -8.93 -17.83
C ALA A 161 -4.55 -8.25 -17.53
N ALA A 162 -4.36 -7.84 -16.28
CA ALA A 162 -3.12 -7.27 -15.77
C ALA A 162 -2.99 -7.49 -14.26
N TRP A 163 -1.80 -7.87 -13.80
CA TRP A 163 -1.39 -7.77 -12.41
C TRP A 163 -0.35 -6.66 -12.29
N ILE A 164 -0.64 -5.61 -11.54
CA ILE A 164 0.23 -4.45 -11.38
C ILE A 164 0.91 -4.57 -10.01
N LEU A 165 2.25 -4.59 -10.00
CA LEU A 165 3.05 -4.63 -8.77
C LEU A 165 3.73 -3.28 -8.57
N SER A 166 3.46 -2.63 -7.45
CA SER A 166 3.72 -1.20 -7.27
C SER A 166 5.16 -0.86 -6.90
N HIS A 167 5.76 -1.60 -5.96
CA HIS A 167 7.15 -1.48 -5.52
C HIS A 167 7.57 -2.75 -4.74
N PRO A 168 8.89 -3.00 -4.54
CA PRO A 168 9.37 -4.28 -4.02
C PRO A 168 9.40 -4.35 -2.48
N HIS A 169 8.30 -4.00 -1.81
CA HIS A 169 8.10 -4.34 -0.40
C HIS A 169 7.28 -5.62 -0.22
N SER A 170 7.55 -6.34 0.87
CA SER A 170 7.01 -7.68 1.08
C SER A 170 5.48 -7.72 1.16
N ASP A 171 4.90 -6.68 1.75
CA ASP A 171 3.47 -6.50 1.94
C ASP A 171 2.72 -5.97 0.71
N HIS A 172 3.42 -5.93 -0.43
CA HIS A 172 2.83 -5.59 -1.73
C HIS A 172 2.83 -6.79 -2.66
N PHE A 173 3.99 -7.36 -2.99
CA PHE A 173 4.08 -8.32 -4.09
C PHE A 173 4.34 -9.78 -3.69
N HIS A 174 4.72 -10.09 -2.44
CA HIS A 174 5.10 -11.46 -2.09
C HIS A 174 3.92 -12.46 -2.22
N CYS A 175 2.69 -12.00 -1.97
CA CYS A 175 1.50 -12.81 -2.20
C CYS A 175 1.36 -13.26 -3.65
N PHE A 176 1.89 -12.53 -4.64
CA PHE A 176 1.88 -12.97 -6.03
C PHE A 176 2.63 -14.30 -6.21
N ILE A 177 3.80 -14.44 -5.58
CA ILE A 177 4.61 -15.67 -5.62
C ILE A 177 3.81 -16.82 -5.01
N LYS A 178 3.27 -16.60 -3.80
CA LYS A 178 2.43 -17.59 -3.10
C LYS A 178 1.15 -17.93 -3.87
N PHE A 179 0.55 -16.96 -4.53
CA PHE A 179 -0.65 -17.14 -5.35
C PHE A 179 -0.35 -18.00 -6.58
N VAL A 180 0.76 -17.76 -7.28
CA VAL A 180 1.16 -18.57 -8.44
C VAL A 180 1.43 -20.01 -8.02
N GLU A 181 2.10 -20.22 -6.88
CA GLU A 181 2.34 -21.54 -6.29
C GLU A 181 1.02 -22.33 -6.06
N LEU A 182 0.02 -21.70 -5.45
CA LEU A 182 -1.22 -22.37 -5.01
C LEU A 182 -2.34 -22.38 -6.06
N TYR A 183 -2.44 -21.32 -6.86
CA TYR A 183 -3.61 -20.99 -7.67
C TYR A 183 -3.29 -20.62 -9.11
N GLY A 184 -2.01 -20.53 -9.50
CA GLY A 184 -1.61 -20.15 -10.87
C GLY A 184 -2.27 -21.02 -11.95
N ALA A 185 -2.36 -22.33 -11.74
CA ALA A 185 -3.01 -23.26 -12.67
C ALA A 185 -4.55 -23.11 -12.77
N LYS A 186 -5.17 -22.27 -11.92
CA LYS A 186 -6.64 -22.07 -11.85
C LYS A 186 -7.08 -20.71 -12.40
N VAL A 187 -6.16 -19.92 -12.94
CA VAL A 187 -6.45 -18.62 -13.56
C VAL A 187 -5.67 -18.48 -14.86
N ARG A 188 -6.07 -17.53 -15.69
CA ARG A 188 -5.27 -17.08 -16.84
C ARG A 188 -4.73 -15.68 -16.56
N LEU A 189 -3.42 -15.54 -16.47
CA LEU A 189 -2.75 -14.26 -16.31
C LEU A 189 -2.20 -13.79 -17.66
N GLU A 190 -2.68 -12.66 -18.15
CA GLU A 190 -2.26 -12.14 -19.45
C GLU A 190 -0.99 -11.29 -19.36
N ARG A 191 -0.92 -10.40 -18.36
CA ARG A 191 0.13 -9.39 -18.26
C ARG A 191 0.52 -9.11 -16.81
N VAL A 192 1.78 -8.74 -16.61
CA VAL A 192 2.28 -8.20 -15.35
C VAL A 192 2.99 -6.88 -15.61
N LEU A 193 2.63 -5.85 -14.85
CA LEU A 193 3.19 -4.51 -14.93
C LEU A 193 3.98 -4.23 -13.65
N TYR A 194 5.28 -3.93 -13.74
CA TYR A 194 6.09 -3.51 -12.60
C TYR A 194 7.31 -2.72 -13.06
N ASN A 195 7.77 -1.76 -12.25
CA ASN A 195 9.03 -1.04 -12.47
C ASN A 195 9.87 -1.11 -11.17
N PHE A 196 10.61 -2.21 -11.03
CA PHE A 196 11.41 -2.49 -9.83
C PHE A 196 12.89 -2.26 -10.11
N PRO A 197 13.69 -1.88 -9.09
CA PRO A 197 15.14 -1.92 -9.17
C PRO A 197 15.65 -3.34 -9.46
N SER A 198 16.86 -3.43 -10.00
CA SER A 198 17.54 -4.71 -10.20
C SER A 198 17.93 -5.36 -8.86
N HIS A 199 18.16 -6.68 -8.85
CA HIS A 199 18.68 -7.37 -7.66
C HIS A 199 20.10 -6.90 -7.30
N ASP A 200 20.89 -6.49 -8.28
CA ASP A 200 22.27 -6.05 -8.05
C ASP A 200 22.31 -4.60 -7.50
N ASP A 201 21.24 -3.81 -7.70
CA ASP A 201 21.10 -2.43 -7.21
C ASP A 201 20.96 -2.34 -5.68
N VAL A 202 20.72 -3.46 -5.01
CA VAL A 202 20.48 -3.58 -3.55
C VAL A 202 21.60 -2.98 -2.73
N VAL A 203 22.83 -3.03 -3.25
CA VAL A 203 23.99 -2.47 -2.56
C VAL A 203 23.84 -0.98 -2.26
N HIS A 204 23.01 -0.28 -3.05
CA HIS A 204 22.74 1.15 -2.98
C HIS A 204 21.54 1.54 -2.10
N TYR A 205 20.82 0.58 -1.51
CA TYR A 205 19.69 0.84 -0.61
C TYR A 205 20.02 0.43 0.85
N PRO A 206 20.82 1.22 1.59
CA PRO A 206 21.42 0.82 2.86
C PRO A 206 20.42 0.57 4.00
N LYS A 207 19.22 1.18 3.99
CA LYS A 207 18.20 0.92 5.02
C LYS A 207 17.55 -0.46 4.91
N LEU A 208 17.55 -1.07 3.74
CA LEU A 208 17.01 -2.43 3.57
C LEU A 208 17.95 -3.50 4.08
N LYS A 209 19.26 -3.23 4.03
CA LYS A 209 20.26 -4.06 4.72
C LYS A 209 20.04 -4.06 6.25
N ALA A 210 19.40 -3.04 6.80
CA ALA A 210 19.11 -2.96 8.24
C ALA A 210 17.79 -3.67 8.62
N GLU A 211 16.84 -3.81 7.69
CA GLU A 211 15.59 -4.57 7.88
C GLU A 211 15.80 -6.09 7.84
N GLU A 212 16.96 -6.58 7.40
CA GLU A 212 17.39 -7.98 7.53
C GLU A 212 17.23 -8.53 8.96
N GLN A 213 17.24 -7.65 9.97
CA GLN A 213 17.09 -8.05 11.38
C GLN A 213 15.65 -8.42 11.78
N PHE A 214 14.65 -8.12 10.95
CA PHE A 214 13.22 -8.38 11.23
C PHE A 214 12.57 -9.45 10.34
N ILE A 215 13.30 -10.03 9.37
CA ILE A 215 12.73 -11.04 8.46
C ILE A 215 13.45 -12.39 8.64
N LYS A 216 12.71 -13.43 9.02
CA LYS A 216 13.16 -14.84 9.06
C LYS A 216 13.26 -15.47 7.66
N HIS A 217 12.97 -14.72 6.61
CA HIS A 217 12.85 -15.11 5.22
C HIS A 217 13.62 -14.12 4.34
N ALA A 218 14.03 -14.58 3.15
CA ALA A 218 14.91 -13.90 2.21
C ALA A 218 14.50 -12.43 1.92
N SER A 219 15.47 -11.59 1.58
CA SER A 219 15.28 -10.15 1.31
C SER A 219 14.20 -9.92 0.24
N PRO A 220 13.42 -8.81 0.24
CA PRO A 220 12.48 -8.50 -0.84
C PRO A 220 13.12 -8.57 -2.24
N PHE A 221 14.42 -8.32 -2.37
CA PHE A 221 15.13 -8.45 -3.64
C PHE A 221 15.46 -9.88 -4.04
N ASP A 222 15.57 -10.82 -3.11
CA ASP A 222 15.65 -12.25 -3.43
C ASP A 222 14.31 -12.73 -4.04
N ASN A 223 13.21 -12.06 -3.66
CA ASN A 223 11.88 -12.35 -4.17
C ASN A 223 11.61 -11.75 -5.57
N ILE A 224 12.39 -10.77 -6.04
CA ILE A 224 12.24 -10.23 -7.40
C ILE A 224 12.53 -11.30 -8.48
N PRO A 225 13.67 -12.03 -8.45
CA PRO A 225 13.89 -13.15 -9.36
C PRO A 225 12.82 -14.24 -9.27
N LEU A 226 12.32 -14.55 -8.06
CA LEU A 226 11.23 -15.52 -7.87
C LEU A 226 9.93 -15.04 -8.52
N MET A 227 9.56 -13.78 -8.32
CA MET A 227 8.43 -13.15 -8.98
C MET A 227 8.58 -13.24 -10.51
N GLN A 228 9.74 -12.90 -11.06
CA GLN A 228 10.00 -12.99 -12.50
C GLN A 228 9.89 -14.44 -13.04
N ALA A 229 10.37 -15.43 -12.27
CA ALA A 229 10.19 -16.84 -12.58
C ALA A 229 8.71 -17.24 -12.57
N CYS A 230 7.92 -16.76 -11.61
CA CYS A 230 6.47 -16.94 -11.57
C CYS A 230 5.76 -16.31 -12.78
N VAL A 231 6.14 -15.09 -13.20
CA VAL A 231 5.61 -14.46 -14.42
C VAL A 231 5.89 -15.32 -15.64
N THR A 232 7.11 -15.84 -15.76
CA THR A 232 7.53 -16.73 -16.85
C THR A 232 6.75 -18.05 -16.83
N GLN A 233 6.59 -18.66 -15.65
CA GLN A 233 5.80 -19.88 -15.45
C GLN A 233 4.34 -19.69 -15.90
N MET A 234 3.76 -18.52 -15.63
CA MET A 234 2.39 -18.19 -16.02
C MET A 234 2.25 -17.86 -17.51
N GLY A 235 3.35 -17.70 -18.25
CA GLY A 235 3.35 -17.31 -19.65
C GLY A 235 2.82 -15.88 -19.88
N ALA A 236 2.88 -15.02 -18.86
CA ALA A 236 2.35 -13.67 -18.90
C ALA A 236 3.35 -12.69 -19.54
N ALA A 237 2.86 -11.72 -20.31
CA ALA A 237 3.71 -10.68 -20.88
C ALA A 237 4.09 -9.65 -19.81
N THR A 238 5.36 -9.27 -19.76
CA THR A 238 5.86 -8.26 -18.81
C THR A 238 5.97 -6.90 -19.47
N TYR A 239 5.43 -5.87 -18.80
CA TYR A 239 5.60 -4.47 -19.16
C TYR A 239 6.16 -3.71 -17.98
N MET A 240 7.02 -2.73 -18.26
CA MET A 240 7.62 -1.88 -17.24
C MET A 240 7.09 -0.45 -17.43
N PRO A 241 6.21 0.02 -16.54
CA PRO A 241 5.60 1.35 -16.69
C PRO A 241 6.58 2.49 -16.44
N HIS A 242 6.44 3.57 -17.22
CA HIS A 242 7.11 4.84 -17.01
C HIS A 242 6.11 6.00 -16.91
N THR A 243 6.51 7.04 -16.19
CA THR A 243 5.74 8.27 -16.04
C THR A 243 5.36 8.85 -17.38
N GLY A 244 4.09 9.26 -17.50
CA GLY A 244 3.50 9.80 -18.73
C GLY A 244 2.81 8.76 -19.61
N GLN A 245 3.11 7.46 -19.44
CA GLN A 245 2.47 6.39 -20.22
C GLN A 245 1.02 6.16 -19.80
N ILE A 246 0.21 5.67 -20.76
CA ILE A 246 -1.19 5.30 -20.55
C ILE A 246 -1.40 3.85 -20.98
N TYR A 247 -1.92 3.04 -20.07
CA TYR A 247 -2.31 1.66 -20.31
C TYR A 247 -3.84 1.55 -20.39
N GLN A 248 -4.35 1.13 -21.55
CA GLN A 248 -5.77 0.82 -21.75
C GLN A 248 -6.02 -0.65 -21.45
N ILE A 249 -6.64 -0.96 -20.30
CA ILE A 249 -6.85 -2.32 -19.82
C ILE A 249 -8.35 -2.59 -19.71
N GLY A 250 -8.89 -3.27 -20.72
CA GLY A 250 -10.32 -3.39 -20.92
C GLY A 250 -10.93 -1.99 -21.08
N ASP A 251 -11.82 -1.61 -20.16
CA ASP A 251 -12.40 -0.28 -20.10
C ASP A 251 -11.78 0.66 -19.05
N ALA A 252 -10.70 0.24 -18.40
CA ALA A 252 -9.92 1.10 -17.52
C ALA A 252 -8.83 1.85 -18.30
N THR A 253 -8.76 3.16 -18.10
CA THR A 253 -7.62 3.98 -18.55
C THR A 253 -6.68 4.21 -17.38
N CYS A 254 -5.46 3.66 -17.43
CA CYS A 254 -4.46 3.78 -16.36
C CYS A 254 -3.31 4.69 -16.80
N GLU A 255 -3.29 5.93 -16.33
CA GLU A 255 -2.19 6.88 -16.52
C GLU A 255 -1.14 6.74 -15.41
N ILE A 256 0.13 6.64 -15.77
CA ILE A 256 1.25 6.54 -14.83
C ILE A 256 1.76 7.94 -14.50
N LEU A 257 1.67 8.34 -13.23
CA LEU A 257 2.07 9.67 -12.75
C LEU A 257 3.45 9.69 -12.08
N ALA A 258 3.92 8.57 -11.54
CA ALA A 258 5.25 8.48 -10.97
C ALA A 258 5.74 7.04 -10.97
N THR A 259 7.05 6.86 -11.13
CA THR A 259 7.73 5.56 -11.02
C THR A 259 9.11 5.72 -10.38
N LEU A 260 9.84 4.61 -10.24
CA LEU A 260 11.27 4.59 -9.90
C LEU A 260 12.10 5.60 -10.72
N GLY A 261 11.78 5.80 -12.00
CA GLY A 261 12.49 6.69 -12.91
C GLY A 261 12.38 8.18 -12.57
N ASP A 262 11.53 8.56 -11.62
CA ASP A 262 11.45 9.93 -11.10
C ASP A 262 12.37 10.19 -9.91
N THR A 263 13.12 9.17 -9.46
CA THR A 263 14.05 9.26 -8.33
C THR A 263 15.50 9.31 -8.81
N VAL A 264 16.22 10.39 -8.47
CA VAL A 264 17.60 10.64 -8.91
C VAL A 264 18.68 10.08 -7.97
N HIS A 265 18.29 9.65 -6.79
CA HIS A 265 19.16 8.99 -5.82
C HIS A 265 18.50 7.69 -5.40
N ALA A 266 19.27 6.63 -5.16
CA ALA A 266 18.76 5.48 -4.42
C ALA A 266 18.26 6.02 -3.08
N SER A 267 16.95 6.16 -3.01
CA SER A 267 16.28 6.71 -1.85
C SER A 267 16.46 5.69 -0.74
N ASP A 268 16.87 6.14 0.45
CA ASP A 268 16.73 5.40 1.71
C ASP A 268 15.29 4.90 1.96
N ASN A 269 14.34 5.34 1.14
CA ASN A 269 12.93 5.02 1.20
C ASN A 269 12.48 4.42 -0.14
N ILE A 270 12.38 3.09 -0.24
CA ILE A 270 11.88 2.42 -1.45
C ILE A 270 10.47 2.89 -1.80
N ASN A 271 9.66 3.31 -0.84
CA ASN A 271 8.31 3.76 -1.14
C ASN A 271 8.27 4.89 -2.18
N ALA A 272 9.34 5.67 -2.32
CA ALA A 272 9.49 6.68 -3.37
C ALA A 272 9.49 6.12 -4.80
N THR A 273 9.72 4.80 -4.98
CA THR A 273 9.76 4.11 -6.27
C THR A 273 8.40 3.56 -6.71
N SER A 274 7.39 3.70 -5.84
CA SER A 274 6.00 3.32 -6.06
C SER A 274 5.45 3.81 -7.40
N LEU A 275 4.79 2.90 -8.11
CA LEU A 275 3.93 3.24 -9.25
C LEU A 275 2.70 4.03 -8.78
N VAL A 276 2.61 5.31 -9.15
CA VAL A 276 1.40 6.12 -8.94
C VAL A 276 0.53 6.07 -10.19
N ILE A 277 -0.73 5.65 -10.03
CA ILE A 277 -1.63 5.39 -11.15
C ILE A 277 -2.91 6.22 -10.99
N ARG A 278 -3.18 7.08 -11.97
CA ARG A 278 -4.48 7.73 -12.13
C ARG A 278 -5.33 6.88 -13.07
N MET A 279 -6.32 6.20 -12.51
CA MET A 279 -7.21 5.28 -13.21
C MET A 279 -8.58 5.91 -13.46
N GLU A 280 -9.06 5.88 -14.70
CA GLU A 280 -10.46 6.16 -15.01
C GLU A 280 -11.21 4.85 -15.28
N LEU A 281 -12.27 4.59 -14.51
CA LEU A 281 -13.09 3.39 -14.63
C LEU A 281 -14.52 3.67 -14.12
N GLY A 282 -15.54 3.15 -14.81
CA GLY A 282 -16.93 3.29 -14.36
C GLY A 282 -17.43 4.74 -14.23
N GLY A 283 -16.79 5.69 -14.93
CA GLY A 283 -17.11 7.12 -14.87
C GLY A 283 -16.53 7.84 -13.64
N GLN A 284 -15.58 7.24 -12.93
CA GLN A 284 -14.87 7.85 -11.81
C GLN A 284 -13.36 7.83 -12.01
N VAL A 285 -12.68 8.75 -11.33
CA VAL A 285 -11.23 8.82 -11.23
C VAL A 285 -10.81 8.20 -9.90
N ILE A 286 -9.94 7.20 -9.96
CA ILE A 286 -9.32 6.54 -8.82
C ILE A 286 -7.82 6.83 -8.85
N LEU A 287 -7.28 7.37 -7.77
CA LEU A 287 -5.84 7.59 -7.62
C LEU A 287 -5.25 6.51 -6.72
N TRP A 288 -4.44 5.63 -7.32
CA TRP A 288 -3.65 4.62 -6.64
C TRP A 288 -2.27 5.20 -6.37
N THR A 289 -2.00 5.61 -5.13
CA THR A 289 -0.70 6.17 -4.76
C THR A 289 0.26 5.17 -4.15
N THR A 290 -0.21 3.95 -3.91
CA THR A 290 0.49 2.82 -3.28
C THR A 290 1.20 3.30 -2.03
N ASP A 291 2.53 3.36 -1.99
CA ASP A 291 3.28 3.89 -0.84
C ASP A 291 3.99 5.21 -1.16
N ALA A 292 3.76 5.76 -2.34
CA ALA A 292 4.49 6.89 -2.88
C ALA A 292 4.58 8.06 -1.91
N SER A 293 5.80 8.57 -1.76
CA SER A 293 6.07 9.79 -1.04
C SER A 293 5.71 10.99 -1.90
N PHE A 294 4.63 11.69 -1.56
CA PHE A 294 4.15 12.84 -2.34
C PHE A 294 5.21 13.93 -2.48
N SER A 295 6.05 14.13 -1.46
CA SER A 295 7.14 15.10 -1.51
C SER A 295 8.34 14.65 -2.35
N ILE A 296 8.68 13.35 -2.34
CA ILE A 296 9.82 12.86 -3.14
C ILE A 296 9.42 12.73 -4.61
N ALA A 297 8.23 12.20 -4.89
CA ALA A 297 7.67 12.12 -6.25
C ALA A 297 7.17 13.49 -6.77
N LYS A 298 7.22 14.55 -5.94
CA LYS A 298 6.78 15.91 -6.26
C LYS A 298 5.36 15.97 -6.84
N LEU A 299 4.46 15.06 -6.43
CA LEU A 299 3.13 14.94 -7.04
C LEU A 299 2.34 16.26 -6.98
N PRO A 300 2.24 16.94 -5.82
CA PRO A 300 1.51 18.22 -5.73
C PRO A 300 2.09 19.30 -6.65
N GLN A 301 3.42 19.38 -6.74
CA GLN A 301 4.13 20.40 -7.49
C GLN A 301 4.05 20.16 -9.00
N ARG A 302 4.17 18.91 -9.44
CA ARG A 302 4.09 18.54 -10.85
C ARG A 302 2.66 18.66 -11.35
N TYR A 303 1.71 18.02 -10.68
CA TYR A 303 0.37 17.80 -11.24
C TYR A 303 -0.70 18.80 -10.79
N GLY A 304 -0.52 19.50 -9.66
CA GLY A 304 -1.48 20.50 -9.18
C GLY A 304 -2.91 19.97 -9.13
N ALA A 305 -3.86 20.74 -9.69
CA ALA A 305 -5.28 20.39 -9.71
C ALA A 305 -5.63 19.14 -10.54
N TYR A 306 -4.71 18.64 -11.37
CA TYR A 306 -4.92 17.41 -12.14
C TYR A 306 -4.98 16.15 -11.26
N LEU A 307 -4.48 16.24 -10.02
CA LEU A 307 -4.57 15.17 -9.03
C LEU A 307 -6.00 14.90 -8.54
N LYS A 308 -6.97 15.77 -8.86
CA LYS A 308 -8.37 15.60 -8.43
C LYS A 308 -8.88 14.19 -8.78
N ALA A 309 -9.37 13.48 -7.75
CA ALA A 309 -9.90 12.13 -7.88
C ALA A 309 -11.17 11.95 -7.04
N ASP A 310 -12.05 11.05 -7.45
CA ASP A 310 -13.24 10.67 -6.67
C ASP A 310 -12.86 9.74 -5.51
N ILE A 311 -11.95 8.81 -5.81
CA ILE A 311 -11.48 7.78 -4.89
C ILE A 311 -9.94 7.87 -4.76
N LEU A 312 -9.43 7.85 -3.53
CA LEU A 312 -8.00 7.80 -3.24
C LEU A 312 -7.66 6.53 -2.47
N GLN A 313 -6.65 5.77 -2.89
CA GLN A 313 -6.00 4.85 -1.97
C GLN A 313 -4.95 5.62 -1.17
N ILE A 314 -5.13 5.75 0.15
CA ILE A 314 -4.24 6.52 1.04
C ILE A 314 -2.87 5.84 1.07
N PRO A 315 -1.78 6.60 0.84
CA PRO A 315 -0.46 6.02 0.66
C PRO A 315 0.06 5.32 1.91
N HIS A 316 0.90 4.28 1.72
CA HIS A 316 1.75 3.67 2.75
C HIS A 316 0.95 3.27 3.98
N HIS A 317 -0.22 2.67 3.76
CA HIS A 317 -1.14 2.21 4.82
C HIS A 317 -1.56 3.30 5.82
N GLY A 318 -1.39 4.58 5.48
CA GLY A 318 -1.59 5.72 6.39
C GLY A 318 -0.35 6.11 7.20
N PHE A 319 0.79 5.45 6.98
CA PHE A 319 2.10 5.94 7.43
C PHE A 319 2.56 7.09 6.54
N GLN A 320 3.32 8.01 7.15
CA GLN A 320 3.91 9.11 6.40
C GLN A 320 5.17 8.63 5.67
N SER A 321 5.12 8.51 4.34
CA SER A 321 6.28 8.13 3.50
C SER A 321 7.10 9.35 3.06
N GLY A 322 6.62 10.57 3.30
CA GLY A 322 7.31 11.81 2.97
C GLY A 322 7.28 12.84 4.08
N THR A 323 7.18 14.11 3.68
CA THR A 323 6.88 15.20 4.61
C THR A 323 5.37 15.33 4.79
N ALA A 324 4.93 15.68 6.01
CA ALA A 324 3.53 15.96 6.30
C ALA A 324 2.97 17.04 5.37
N ALA A 325 3.74 18.10 5.14
CA ALA A 325 3.37 19.19 4.23
C ALA A 325 3.12 18.70 2.79
N GLY A 326 3.95 17.77 2.29
CA GLY A 326 3.77 17.19 0.96
C GLY A 326 2.49 16.34 0.86
N GLU A 327 2.21 15.53 1.87
CA GLU A 327 0.97 14.74 1.95
C GLU A 327 -0.27 15.64 2.04
N ILE A 328 -0.26 16.62 2.95
CA ILE A 328 -1.35 17.59 3.11
C ILE A 328 -1.63 18.32 1.79
N ALA A 329 -0.59 18.83 1.12
CA ALA A 329 -0.74 19.51 -0.17
C ALA A 329 -1.34 18.59 -1.23
N GLY A 330 -0.90 17.33 -1.30
CA GLY A 330 -1.49 16.36 -2.22
C GLY A 330 -2.95 16.06 -1.88
N TYR A 331 -3.28 15.77 -0.62
CA TYR A 331 -4.65 15.52 -0.18
C TYR A 331 -5.59 16.70 -0.46
N ASP A 332 -5.09 17.93 -0.37
CA ASP A 332 -5.85 19.13 -0.70
C ASP A 332 -6.18 19.25 -2.19
N LEU A 333 -5.24 18.86 -3.06
CA LEU A 333 -5.43 18.87 -4.51
C LEU A 333 -6.25 17.67 -5.00
N ILE A 334 -6.06 16.48 -4.41
CA ILE A 334 -6.79 15.26 -4.75
C ILE A 334 -8.27 15.43 -4.38
N ALA A 335 -8.53 15.99 -3.18
CA ALA A 335 -9.87 16.25 -2.66
C ALA A 335 -10.86 15.09 -2.85
N PRO A 336 -10.53 13.85 -2.39
CA PRO A 336 -11.35 12.68 -2.64
C PRO A 336 -12.64 12.70 -1.82
N THR A 337 -13.65 11.98 -2.31
CA THR A 337 -14.89 11.70 -1.58
C THR A 337 -14.79 10.39 -0.80
N VAL A 338 -14.11 9.40 -1.37
CA VAL A 338 -13.92 8.08 -0.77
C VAL A 338 -12.43 7.78 -0.69
N CYS A 339 -11.99 7.20 0.42
CA CYS A 339 -10.63 6.67 0.52
C CYS A 339 -10.63 5.17 0.78
N PHE A 340 -9.72 4.45 0.15
CA PHE A 340 -9.27 3.15 0.64
C PHE A 340 -8.05 3.34 1.54
N LEU A 341 -8.02 2.63 2.66
CA LEU A 341 -6.90 2.60 3.59
C LEU A 341 -6.45 1.13 3.73
N PRO A 342 -5.35 0.72 3.05
CA PRO A 342 -4.89 -0.66 3.02
C PRO A 342 -4.19 -1.06 4.31
N VAL A 343 -4.96 -1.17 5.39
CA VAL A 343 -4.47 -1.63 6.70
C VAL A 343 -5.49 -2.61 7.27
N SER A 344 -5.01 -3.76 7.74
CA SER A 344 -5.83 -4.82 8.34
C SER A 344 -6.27 -4.49 9.78
N ASP A 345 -5.88 -3.33 10.30
CA ASP A 345 -6.23 -2.87 11.63
C ASP A 345 -7.57 -2.12 11.62
N TYR A 346 -8.58 -2.70 12.28
CA TYR A 346 -9.87 -2.07 12.58
C TYR A 346 -9.71 -0.70 13.28
N HIS A 347 -8.55 -0.45 13.88
CA HIS A 347 -8.22 0.75 14.64
C HIS A 347 -7.22 1.67 13.95
N ALA A 348 -7.03 1.56 12.63
CA ALA A 348 -6.28 2.52 11.83
C ALA A 348 -6.55 4.00 12.21
N TYR A 349 -7.82 4.31 12.52
CA TYR A 349 -8.23 5.62 13.00
C TYR A 349 -7.61 6.03 14.34
N THR A 350 -7.50 5.14 15.35
CA THR A 350 -6.78 5.48 16.60
C THR A 350 -5.28 5.70 16.33
N SER A 351 -4.72 4.86 15.45
CA SER A 351 -3.28 4.68 15.24
C SER A 351 -2.66 5.84 14.46
N PHE A 352 -3.36 6.34 13.44
CA PHE A 352 -2.84 7.38 12.54
C PHE A 352 -3.32 8.80 12.87
N CYS A 353 -4.55 8.95 13.37
CA CYS A 353 -5.14 10.28 13.64
C CYS A 353 -4.38 11.10 14.68
N THR A 354 -3.61 10.45 15.54
CA THR A 354 -2.97 11.10 16.69
C THR A 354 -1.54 11.58 16.39
N TYR A 355 -0.84 10.96 15.43
CA TYR A 355 0.61 11.16 15.28
C TYR A 355 1.11 11.41 13.85
N ARG A 356 0.25 11.28 12.84
CA ARG A 356 0.62 11.50 11.43
C ARG A 356 -0.19 12.65 10.88
N GLU A 357 0.42 13.83 10.83
CA GLU A 357 -0.24 15.07 10.41
C GLU A 357 -0.93 14.93 9.04
N GLY A 358 -0.28 14.30 8.06
CA GLY A 358 -0.88 14.03 6.75
C GLY A 358 -2.13 13.14 6.83
N THR A 359 -2.01 11.97 7.46
CA THR A 359 -3.13 11.02 7.58
C THR A 359 -4.27 11.57 8.43
N ALA A 360 -3.94 12.27 9.53
CA ALA A 360 -4.92 12.97 10.36
C ALA A 360 -5.66 14.06 9.56
N HIS A 361 -4.96 14.77 8.67
CA HIS A 361 -5.55 15.78 7.80
C HIS A 361 -6.57 15.18 6.83
N ILE A 362 -6.22 14.13 6.08
CA ILE A 362 -7.15 13.50 5.13
C ILE A 362 -8.36 12.88 5.86
N MET A 363 -8.15 12.25 7.02
CA MET A 363 -9.23 11.64 7.81
C MET A 363 -10.24 12.66 8.38
N GLN A 364 -9.84 13.91 8.55
CA GLN A 364 -10.70 15.01 9.03
C GLN A 364 -11.27 15.88 7.91
N LYS A 365 -10.85 15.64 6.66
CA LYS A 365 -11.16 16.52 5.54
C LYS A 365 -12.67 16.49 5.25
N PRO A 366 -13.34 17.67 5.13
CA PRO A 366 -14.77 17.71 4.85
C PRO A 366 -15.19 17.09 3.51
N THR A 367 -14.26 16.96 2.55
CA THR A 367 -14.54 16.31 1.27
C THR A 367 -14.65 14.80 1.40
N VAL A 368 -13.99 14.19 2.40
CA VAL A 368 -14.00 12.75 2.61
C VAL A 368 -15.27 12.36 3.37
N GLU A 369 -16.09 11.54 2.73
CA GLU A 369 -17.34 11.02 3.28
C GLU A 369 -17.21 9.59 3.81
N GLU A 370 -16.31 8.78 3.24
CA GLU A 370 -16.07 7.41 3.67
C GLU A 370 -14.59 7.03 3.55
N ILE A 371 -14.10 6.26 4.53
CA ILE A 371 -12.80 5.60 4.47
C ILE A 371 -13.05 4.11 4.69
N ILE A 372 -12.64 3.31 3.70
CA ILE A 372 -12.77 1.87 3.67
C ILE A 372 -11.44 1.27 4.11
N THR A 373 -11.43 0.57 5.24
CA THR A 373 -10.25 -0.11 5.81
C THR A 373 -10.12 -1.54 5.31
N GLY A 374 -8.92 -2.12 5.45
CA GLY A 374 -8.59 -3.49 5.02
C GLY A 374 -8.85 -4.57 6.08
N ASP A 375 -9.40 -4.19 7.24
CA ASP A 375 -9.80 -5.10 8.33
C ASP A 375 -10.87 -6.11 7.89
N LYS A 376 -11.64 -5.76 6.86
CA LYS A 376 -12.65 -6.61 6.24
C LYS A 376 -12.58 -6.48 4.73
N GLN A 377 -12.92 -7.56 4.04
CA GLN A 377 -13.03 -7.53 2.59
C GLN A 377 -14.23 -6.66 2.20
N ARG A 378 -13.98 -5.64 1.38
CA ARG A 378 -14.99 -4.66 0.97
C ARG A 378 -14.98 -4.53 -0.54
N THR A 379 -16.17 -4.66 -1.14
CA THR A 379 -16.39 -4.48 -2.57
C THR A 379 -17.28 -3.27 -2.81
N VAL A 380 -16.86 -2.39 -3.72
CA VAL A 380 -17.64 -1.24 -4.19
C VAL A 380 -17.93 -1.39 -5.69
N MET A 381 -19.18 -1.16 -6.08
CA MET A 381 -19.59 -1.12 -7.49
C MET A 381 -19.37 0.29 -8.02
N LEU A 382 -18.80 0.42 -9.22
CA LEU A 382 -18.57 1.72 -9.85
C LEU A 382 -19.73 2.11 -10.79
N PRO A 383 -20.14 3.41 -10.82
CA PRO A 383 -19.67 4.47 -9.95
C PRO A 383 -20.17 4.30 -8.51
N TYR A 384 -19.26 4.47 -7.55
CA TYR A 384 -19.52 4.34 -6.13
C TYR A 384 -19.82 5.70 -5.49
N ARG A 385 -20.83 5.71 -4.61
CA ARG A 385 -21.12 6.82 -3.70
C ARG A 385 -21.29 6.25 -2.30
N PRO A 386 -20.74 6.91 -1.27
CA PRO A 386 -20.95 6.53 0.11
C PRO A 386 -22.42 6.47 0.50
N LEU A 387 -22.72 5.66 1.51
CA LEU A 387 -24.03 5.69 2.16
C LEU A 387 -24.23 7.02 2.89
N PRO A 388 -25.46 7.52 3.03
CA PRO A 388 -25.72 8.82 3.67
C PRO A 388 -25.17 8.98 5.09
N ASP A 389 -24.99 7.88 5.83
CA ASP A 389 -24.48 7.84 7.19
C ASP A 389 -22.98 7.50 7.29
N ALA A 390 -22.31 7.22 6.17
CA ALA A 390 -20.89 6.84 6.14
C ALA A 390 -19.99 7.88 6.82
N ARG A 391 -20.25 9.17 6.59
CA ARG A 391 -19.52 10.27 7.24
C ARG A 391 -19.70 10.27 8.75
N VAL A 392 -20.92 10.02 9.22
CA VAL A 392 -21.23 9.97 10.66
C VAL A 392 -20.50 8.78 11.31
N ALA A 393 -20.44 7.64 10.62
CA ALA A 393 -19.69 6.48 11.06
C ALA A 393 -18.17 6.77 11.11
N LEU A 394 -17.62 7.42 10.09
CA LEU A 394 -16.23 7.87 10.04
C LEU A 394 -15.90 8.80 11.21
N GLU A 395 -16.68 9.86 11.42
CA GLU A 395 -16.48 10.79 12.54
C GLU A 395 -16.59 10.10 13.91
N ARG A 396 -17.45 9.09 14.04
CA ARG A 396 -17.55 8.28 15.26
C ARG A 396 -16.29 7.44 15.47
N ALA A 397 -15.79 6.78 14.43
CA ALA A 397 -14.55 6.01 14.48
C ALA A 397 -13.34 6.89 14.84
N PHE A 398 -13.24 8.08 14.22
CA PHE A 398 -12.22 9.06 14.52
C PHE A 398 -12.24 9.52 15.99
N ARG A 399 -13.42 9.83 16.54
CA ARG A 399 -13.55 10.24 17.96
C ARG A 399 -13.11 9.15 18.92
N ILE A 400 -13.59 7.92 18.73
CA ILE A 400 -13.15 6.75 19.52
C ILE A 400 -11.63 6.59 19.40
N GLY A 401 -11.14 6.74 18.16
CA GLY A 401 -9.76 6.89 17.75
C GLY A 401 -8.88 7.69 18.70
N ARG A 402 -9.17 8.99 18.65
CA ARG A 402 -8.47 10.03 19.38
C ARG A 402 -8.58 9.86 20.89
N ASP A 403 -9.77 9.56 21.41
CA ASP A 403 -9.98 9.57 22.84
C ASP A 403 -9.22 8.42 23.54
N GLN A 404 -9.00 7.28 22.86
CA GLN A 404 -8.16 6.18 23.37
C GLN A 404 -6.65 6.45 23.33
N SER A 405 -6.20 7.43 22.54
CA SER A 405 -4.77 7.71 22.39
C SER A 405 -4.20 8.36 23.65
N GLY A 406 -3.15 7.77 24.24
CA GLY A 406 -2.58 8.23 25.51
C GLY A 406 -3.12 7.54 26.76
N ALA A 407 -4.04 6.57 26.61
CA ALA A 407 -4.43 5.71 27.70
C ALA A 407 -3.28 4.80 28.17
N LEU A 408 -3.31 4.48 29.47
CA LEU A 408 -2.42 3.50 30.10
C LEU A 408 -3.19 2.36 30.75
N CYS A 409 -4.52 2.45 30.79
CA CYS A 409 -5.42 1.46 31.37
C CYS A 409 -6.68 1.33 30.52
N TRP A 410 -7.09 0.10 30.23
CA TRP A 410 -8.32 -0.25 29.53
C TRP A 410 -9.08 -1.30 30.33
N ILE A 411 -10.39 -1.16 30.46
CA ILE A 411 -11.29 -2.10 31.13
C ILE A 411 -12.37 -2.47 30.12
N PHE A 412 -12.40 -3.74 29.75
CA PHE A 412 -13.47 -4.34 28.96
C PHE A 412 -14.37 -5.12 29.90
N SER A 413 -15.66 -4.85 29.88
CA SER A 413 -16.68 -5.51 30.69
C SER A 413 -17.63 -6.32 29.78
N ASP A 414 -18.48 -7.14 30.38
CA ASP A 414 -19.51 -7.93 29.70
C ASP A 414 -18.97 -8.94 28.66
N LEU A 415 -17.70 -9.34 28.78
CA LEU A 415 -17.07 -10.35 27.93
C LEU A 415 -17.58 -11.73 28.29
N ASN A 416 -17.62 -12.66 27.33
CA ASN A 416 -18.02 -14.05 27.58
C ASN A 416 -17.01 -15.05 27.04
N THR A 417 -16.57 -16.00 27.87
CA THR A 417 -15.58 -17.01 27.45
C THR A 417 -16.13 -18.03 26.43
N ALA A 418 -17.43 -18.00 26.11
CA ALA A 418 -18.02 -18.72 24.98
C ALA A 418 -17.64 -18.10 23.61
N SER A 419 -17.27 -16.82 23.60
CA SER A 419 -16.90 -16.07 22.39
C SER A 419 -15.37 -16.02 22.29
N ALA A 420 -14.81 -16.66 21.26
CA ALA A 420 -13.37 -16.60 20.99
C ALA A 420 -12.89 -15.17 20.71
N GLU A 421 -13.77 -14.33 20.13
CA GLU A 421 -13.50 -12.93 19.83
C GLU A 421 -13.42 -12.08 21.11
N ASP A 422 -14.18 -12.42 22.15
CA ASP A 422 -14.15 -11.74 23.46
C ASP A 422 -12.87 -12.06 24.25
N LEU A 423 -12.18 -13.14 23.87
CA LEU A 423 -10.92 -13.58 24.45
C LEU A 423 -9.70 -13.06 23.67
N THR A 424 -9.92 -12.28 22.62
CA THR A 424 -8.87 -11.79 21.72
C THR A 424 -8.79 -10.27 21.79
N PHE A 425 -7.58 -9.76 22.00
CA PHE A 425 -7.29 -8.33 22.09
C PHE A 425 -6.20 -7.95 21.10
N THR A 426 -6.36 -6.80 20.45
CA THR A 426 -5.32 -6.22 19.62
C THR A 426 -4.64 -5.11 20.40
N LEU A 427 -3.32 -5.23 20.55
CA LEU A 427 -2.47 -4.29 21.27
C LEU A 427 -1.58 -3.61 20.23
N LEU A 428 -1.61 -2.28 20.18
CA LEU A 428 -0.75 -1.47 19.32
C LEU A 428 0.17 -0.61 20.17
N ASN A 429 1.47 -0.90 20.10
CA ASN A 429 2.47 -0.03 20.70
C ASN A 429 2.78 1.14 19.76
N THR A 430 2.27 2.32 20.13
CA THR A 430 2.47 3.55 19.35
C THR A 430 3.82 4.22 19.60
N THR A 431 4.60 3.72 20.55
CA THR A 431 5.90 4.30 20.93
C THR A 431 7.07 3.57 20.25
N TYR A 432 8.23 4.23 20.17
CA TYR A 432 9.46 3.60 19.67
C TYR A 432 10.11 2.64 20.69
N LEU A 433 9.67 2.69 21.94
CA LEU A 433 10.20 1.86 23.00
C LEU A 433 9.35 0.59 23.11
N PRO A 434 9.92 -0.57 23.45
CA PRO A 434 9.12 -1.73 23.77
C PRO A 434 8.19 -1.45 24.95
N ALA A 435 6.90 -1.75 24.80
CA ALA A 435 5.89 -1.61 25.84
C ALA A 435 5.64 -2.96 26.53
N LYS A 436 5.37 -2.92 27.82
CA LYS A 436 4.86 -4.05 28.58
C LYS A 436 3.40 -3.79 28.93
N VAL A 437 2.57 -4.81 28.71
CA VAL A 437 1.14 -4.75 28.95
C VAL A 437 0.78 -5.86 29.92
N ARG A 438 0.34 -5.46 31.11
CA ARG A 438 -0.24 -6.37 32.10
C ARG A 438 -1.72 -6.57 31.78
N ILE A 439 -2.18 -7.81 31.80
CA ILE A 439 -3.56 -8.17 31.47
C ILE A 439 -4.14 -8.91 32.68
N ASP A 440 -5.11 -8.30 33.34
CA ASP A 440 -5.77 -8.82 34.53
C ASP A 440 -7.20 -9.26 34.17
N LEU A 441 -7.57 -10.52 34.44
CA LEU A 441 -8.92 -11.05 34.21
C LEU A 441 -9.73 -11.05 35.51
N TYR A 442 -11.03 -10.74 35.42
CA TYR A 442 -11.97 -10.69 36.55
C TYR A 442 -13.25 -11.48 36.23
N PHE A 443 -13.54 -12.54 36.97
CA PHE A 443 -14.76 -13.34 36.79
C PHE A 443 -15.81 -12.98 37.84
N GLU A 444 -17.06 -12.74 37.42
CA GLU A 444 -18.14 -12.28 38.31
C GLU A 444 -18.54 -13.30 39.39
N ASP A 445 -18.34 -14.59 39.15
CA ASP A 445 -18.84 -15.67 40.00
C ASP A 445 -17.87 -16.14 41.10
N LYS A 446 -16.67 -15.55 41.17
CA LYS A 446 -15.64 -15.93 42.15
C LYS A 446 -15.02 -14.70 42.79
N SER A 447 -15.22 -14.57 44.09
CA SER A 447 -14.57 -13.57 44.96
C SER A 447 -13.03 -13.63 44.99
N GLU A 448 -12.36 -14.47 44.19
CA GLU A 448 -10.93 -14.76 44.33
C GLU A 448 -10.13 -14.98 43.02
N ASN A 449 -10.73 -15.08 41.82
CA ASN A 449 -9.95 -15.40 40.62
C ASN A 449 -9.53 -14.16 39.83
N VAL A 450 -8.27 -13.75 40.01
CA VAL A 450 -7.56 -12.78 39.17
C VAL A 450 -6.41 -13.52 38.49
N GLU A 451 -6.48 -13.68 37.18
CA GLU A 451 -5.37 -14.19 36.35
C GLU A 451 -4.62 -12.99 35.76
N CYS A 452 -3.29 -12.99 35.88
CA CYS A 452 -2.41 -11.90 35.42
C CYS A 452 -1.44 -12.43 34.38
N MET A 453 -1.48 -11.85 33.17
CA MET A 453 -0.60 -12.15 32.05
C MET A 453 0.24 -10.91 31.70
N ILE A 454 1.40 -11.08 31.06
CA ILE A 454 2.17 -9.96 30.52
C ILE A 454 2.45 -10.20 29.04
N ALA A 455 2.17 -9.18 28.23
CA ALA A 455 2.56 -9.13 26.83
C ALA A 455 3.65 -8.07 26.64
N THR A 456 4.76 -8.46 26.01
CA THR A 456 5.75 -7.52 25.51
C THR A 456 5.43 -7.18 24.06
N LEU A 457 5.42 -5.89 23.74
CA LEU A 457 5.26 -5.36 22.39
C LEU A 457 6.50 -4.58 21.99
N PRO A 458 7.20 -4.96 20.90
CA PRO A 458 8.24 -4.13 20.30
C PRO A 458 7.76 -2.70 20.00
N GLY A 459 8.68 -1.77 19.86
CA GLY A 459 8.37 -0.40 19.44
C GLY A 459 7.71 -0.40 18.05
N ARG A 460 6.67 0.42 17.86
CA ARG A 460 5.88 0.49 16.63
C ARG A 460 5.40 -0.87 16.12
N SER A 461 4.87 -1.69 17.02
CA SER A 461 4.39 -3.03 16.68
C SER A 461 2.92 -3.20 17.03
N LEU A 462 2.24 -4.04 16.25
CA LEU A 462 0.90 -4.52 16.52
C LEU A 462 0.99 -6.01 16.92
N LYS A 463 0.23 -6.39 17.95
CA LYS A 463 0.19 -7.77 18.43
C LYS A 463 -1.23 -8.15 18.83
N THR A 464 -1.72 -9.25 18.27
CA THR A 464 -2.94 -9.90 18.73
C THR A 464 -2.60 -10.82 19.90
N VAL A 465 -3.29 -10.65 21.01
CA VAL A 465 -3.17 -11.48 22.21
C VAL A 465 -4.47 -12.23 22.40
N SER A 466 -4.40 -13.55 22.28
CA SER A 466 -5.48 -14.46 22.69
C SER A 466 -5.24 -14.89 24.14
N LEU A 467 -6.28 -14.80 24.96
CA LEU A 467 -6.29 -15.35 26.31
C LEU A 467 -6.36 -16.89 26.30
N MET A 468 -6.68 -17.50 25.15
CA MET A 468 -6.70 -18.95 24.93
C MET A 468 -5.49 -19.40 24.13
N GLY A 469 -4.71 -20.34 24.68
CA GLY A 469 -3.52 -20.91 24.02
C GLY A 469 -2.23 -20.15 24.33
N GLY A 470 -1.09 -20.85 24.29
CA GLY A 470 0.22 -20.41 24.82
C GLY A 470 0.91 -19.23 24.11
N GLY A 471 0.17 -18.23 23.62
CA GLY A 471 0.68 -16.99 23.04
C GLY A 471 1.13 -15.93 24.06
N VAL A 472 0.98 -16.22 25.35
CA VAL A 472 1.48 -15.44 26.47
C VAL A 472 2.80 -16.05 26.93
N GLU A 473 3.86 -15.24 27.08
CA GLU A 473 5.21 -15.71 27.44
C GLU A 473 5.11 -16.67 28.62
N THR A 474 5.60 -17.90 28.46
CA THR A 474 5.43 -19.00 29.43
C THR A 474 6.04 -18.71 30.81
N GLU A 475 6.85 -17.65 30.93
CA GLU A 475 7.37 -17.14 32.21
C GLU A 475 6.40 -16.22 32.97
N THR A 476 5.28 -15.81 32.36
CA THR A 476 4.33 -14.83 32.93
C THR A 476 3.20 -15.48 33.74
N ARG A 477 3.57 -16.31 34.73
CA ARG A 477 2.66 -16.65 35.84
C ARG A 477 3.03 -15.82 37.06
N PHE A 478 2.75 -14.53 37.05
CA PHE A 478 2.84 -13.75 38.29
C PHE A 478 1.50 -13.79 39.03
N TYR A 479 1.49 -14.72 39.99
CA TYR A 479 0.54 -14.90 41.07
C TYR A 479 -0.16 -13.61 41.52
N ASN A 480 -1.50 -13.67 41.62
CA ASN A 480 -2.17 -12.97 42.72
C ASN A 480 -1.91 -13.80 43.99
N PRO A 481 -1.12 -13.33 44.97
CA PRO A 481 -0.86 -14.11 46.19
C PRO A 481 -2.12 -14.39 47.03
N ALA A 482 -3.25 -13.73 46.73
CA ALA A 482 -4.55 -14.01 47.33
C ALA A 482 -5.38 -15.08 46.57
N SER A 483 -5.11 -15.32 45.28
CA SER A 483 -5.82 -16.34 44.49
C SER A 483 -5.15 -17.70 44.68
N ARG A 484 -5.83 -18.62 45.38
CA ARG A 484 -5.36 -20.01 45.58
C ARG A 484 -5.71 -20.95 44.42
N ASP A 485 -6.17 -20.42 43.28
CA ASP A 485 -6.71 -21.22 42.18
C ASP A 485 -5.70 -21.36 41.03
N HIS A 486 -5.32 -22.61 40.73
CA HIS A 486 -4.45 -22.96 39.59
C HIS A 486 -5.24 -23.49 38.38
N ARG A 487 -6.58 -23.40 38.40
CA ARG A 487 -7.44 -23.80 37.27
C ARG A 487 -7.39 -22.73 36.18
N GLY A 488 -7.41 -23.15 34.92
CA GLY A 488 -7.43 -22.25 33.77
C GLY A 488 -8.73 -21.46 33.61
N ILE A 489 -8.81 -20.65 32.54
CA ILE A 489 -9.98 -19.82 32.19
C ILE A 489 -11.27 -20.67 32.18
N PRO A 490 -12.29 -20.33 32.98
CA PRO A 490 -13.57 -21.03 33.00
C PRO A 490 -14.32 -20.95 31.66
N GLU A 491 -14.94 -22.05 31.23
CA GLU A 491 -15.78 -22.09 30.02
C GLU A 491 -17.17 -21.46 30.24
N ASN A 492 -17.66 -20.74 29.23
CA ASN A 492 -18.99 -20.11 29.18
C ASN A 492 -19.31 -19.20 30.38
N LYS A 493 -18.36 -18.35 30.79
CA LYS A 493 -18.49 -17.43 31.92
C LYS A 493 -18.36 -15.98 31.51
N PRO A 494 -19.16 -15.08 32.12
CA PRO A 494 -18.94 -13.65 31.99
C PRO A 494 -17.68 -13.23 32.74
N PHE A 495 -16.95 -12.27 32.18
CA PHE A 495 -15.74 -11.73 32.77
C PHE A 495 -15.49 -10.30 32.31
N ALA A 496 -14.58 -9.63 33.02
CA ALA A 496 -13.98 -8.36 32.61
C ALA A 496 -12.47 -8.53 32.47
N VAL A 497 -11.87 -7.73 31.60
CA VAL A 497 -10.42 -7.69 31.41
C VAL A 497 -9.93 -6.28 31.62
N ARG A 498 -8.89 -6.13 32.44
CA ARG A 498 -8.16 -4.88 32.60
C ARG A 498 -6.78 -5.01 31.99
N LEU A 499 -6.46 -4.19 31.01
CA LEU A 499 -5.11 -4.10 30.43
C LEU A 499 -4.44 -2.83 30.94
N LEU A 500 -3.22 -2.93 31.44
CA LEU A 500 -2.40 -1.80 31.87
C LEU A 500 -1.09 -1.79 31.12
N SER A 501 -0.72 -0.67 30.53
CA SER A 501 0.57 -0.49 29.87
C SER A 501 1.46 0.50 30.61
N ASP A 502 2.76 0.26 30.54
CA ASP A 502 3.79 1.20 30.96
C ASP A 502 4.00 2.37 29.99
N LEU A 503 3.47 2.27 28.77
CA LEU A 503 3.56 3.27 27.73
C LEU A 503 2.20 3.56 27.09
N PRO A 504 2.02 4.73 26.47
CA PRO A 504 0.86 5.01 25.64
C PRO A 504 0.73 4.00 24.49
N ILE A 505 -0.23 3.10 24.62
CA ILE A 505 -0.57 2.13 23.58
C ILE A 505 -2.04 2.31 23.21
N VAL A 506 -2.52 1.52 22.25
CA VAL A 506 -3.95 1.36 22.00
C VAL A 506 -4.31 -0.10 22.23
N VAL A 507 -5.41 -0.35 22.91
CA VAL A 507 -5.90 -1.71 23.20
C VAL A 507 -7.36 -1.82 22.81
N THR A 508 -7.67 -2.89 22.10
CA THR A 508 -8.98 -3.02 21.48
C THR A 508 -9.49 -4.45 21.48
N ASN A 509 -10.82 -4.58 21.37
CA ASN A 509 -11.52 -5.84 21.23
C ASN A 509 -12.54 -5.71 20.10
N GLN A 510 -12.80 -6.81 19.40
CA GLN A 510 -13.66 -6.83 18.21
C GLN A 510 -15.11 -6.42 18.51
N ASN A 511 -15.66 -6.87 19.65
CA ASN A 511 -17.08 -6.74 19.96
C ASN A 511 -17.35 -5.73 21.08
N HIS A 512 -16.36 -5.48 21.92
CA HIS A 512 -16.53 -4.75 23.17
C HIS A 512 -15.73 -3.46 23.17
N LYS A 513 -16.33 -2.42 23.77
CA LYS A 513 -15.63 -1.16 24.01
C LYS A 513 -14.95 -1.20 25.37
N ALA A 514 -13.77 -0.60 25.44
CA ALA A 514 -13.13 -0.35 26.71
C ALA A 514 -13.61 0.97 27.32
N ASP A 515 -13.78 0.96 28.65
CA ASP A 515 -13.53 2.14 29.47
C ASP A 515 -12.02 2.30 29.63
N TYR A 516 -11.48 3.51 29.56
CA TYR A 516 -10.03 3.71 29.66
C TYR A 516 -9.67 4.94 30.47
N ILE A 517 -8.45 4.94 31.01
CA ILE A 517 -7.90 6.02 31.81
C ILE A 517 -6.65 6.55 31.11
N SER A 518 -6.69 7.85 30.78
CA SER A 518 -5.57 8.57 30.19
C SER A 518 -4.53 8.95 31.25
N SER A 519 -3.26 9.09 30.86
CA SER A 519 -2.22 9.59 31.78
C SER A 519 -2.46 11.02 32.30
N ASN A 520 -3.42 11.75 31.71
CA ASN A 520 -3.76 13.13 32.05
C ASN A 520 -5.01 13.28 32.95
N THR A 521 -5.54 12.18 33.50
CA THR A 521 -6.75 12.16 34.34
C THR A 521 -6.50 11.55 35.71
#